data_AF-A0A9D6P8X8-F1
#
_entry.id   AF-A0A9D6P8X8-F1
#
_cell.length_a   1.000
_cell.length_b   1.000
_cell.length_c   1.000
_cell.angle_alpha   90.00
_cell.angle_beta   90.00
_cell.angle_gamma   90.00
#
_symmetry.space_group_name_H-M   'P 1'
#
loop_
_entity.id
_entity.type
_entity.pdbx_description
1 polymer ?
#
loop_
_entity_poly.entity_id
_entity_poly.type
_entity_poly.pdbx_seq_one_letter_code
_entity_poly.pdbx_strand_id
1 'polypeptide(L)'
;MRLFKRFPLVQVRSANLSKAALKRLVWFDFWLSHNKNISLTCRHFDISRDTFYLWKKRFNPYNLMSLEDNLKTRTPHNLRQMTTPKYIIDLVINIRGDDLEKSKYEIQAELKDLYDIKLGCNTI
;
A
#
# COMPACT_ATOMS: atom_id res chain seq x y z
N MET A 1 -20.99 13.49 23.02
CA MET A 1 -19.91 14.29 22.40
C MET A 1 -20.02 14.19 20.89
N ARG A 2 -20.19 15.31 20.16
CA ARG A 2 -20.10 15.28 18.69
C ARG A 2 -18.64 15.05 18.31
N LEU A 3 -18.36 13.95 17.60
CA LEU A 3 -17.01 13.60 17.14
C LEU A 3 -16.47 14.59 16.09
N PHE A 4 -17.37 15.26 15.35
CA PHE A 4 -17.05 16.26 14.33
C PHE A 4 -17.99 17.46 14.48
N LYS A 5 -17.47 18.68 14.37
CA LYS A 5 -18.24 19.94 14.47
C LYS A 5 -18.74 20.43 13.11
N ARG A 6 -17.97 20.21 12.04
CA ARG A 6 -18.24 20.70 10.68
C ARG A 6 -18.77 19.61 9.76
N PHE A 7 -18.36 18.36 9.95
CA PHE A 7 -18.75 17.26 9.06
C PHE A 7 -19.95 16.44 9.61
N PRO A 8 -21.00 16.20 8.81
CA PRO A 8 -22.09 15.30 9.19
C PRO A 8 -21.60 13.87 9.38
N LEU A 9 -22.00 13.23 10.49
CA LEU A 9 -21.61 11.84 10.80
C LEU A 9 -22.04 10.83 9.72
N VAL A 10 -23.17 11.09 9.06
CA VAL A 10 -23.66 10.27 7.96
C VAL A 10 -22.66 10.27 6.81
N GLN A 11 -22.19 11.46 6.40
CA GLN A 11 -21.21 11.61 5.33
C GLN A 11 -19.89 10.88 5.65
N VAL A 12 -19.41 10.99 6.89
CA VAL A 12 -18.17 10.34 7.33
C VAL A 12 -18.30 8.82 7.34
N ARG A 13 -19.44 8.30 7.80
CA ARG A 13 -19.72 6.85 7.81
C ARG A 13 -19.87 6.30 6.40
N SER A 14 -20.58 7.02 5.52
CA SER A 14 -20.75 6.62 4.11
C SER A 14 -19.42 6.57 3.34
N ALA A 15 -18.42 7.38 3.73
CA ALA A 15 -17.11 7.38 3.09
C ALA A 15 -16.25 6.14 3.42
N ASN A 16 -16.60 5.32 4.43
CA ASN A 16 -15.83 4.12 4.81
C ASN A 16 -14.30 4.34 4.92
N LEU A 17 -13.92 5.43 5.59
CA LEU A 17 -12.52 5.84 5.74
C LEU A 17 -11.73 4.91 6.65
N SER A 18 -10.45 4.74 6.34
CA SER A 18 -9.46 4.09 7.20
C SER A 18 -9.27 4.88 8.51
N LYS A 19 -8.76 4.19 9.55
CA LYS A 19 -8.46 4.84 10.84
C LYS A 19 -7.49 6.03 10.69
N ALA A 20 -6.54 5.93 9.76
CA ALA A 20 -5.58 6.99 9.49
C ALA A 20 -6.25 8.20 8.81
N ALA A 21 -7.11 7.97 7.82
CA ALA A 21 -7.87 9.03 7.16
C ALA A 21 -8.86 9.72 8.10
N LEU A 22 -9.53 8.96 8.99
CA LEU A 22 -10.38 9.52 10.04
C LEU A 22 -9.60 10.44 10.99
N LYS A 23 -8.38 10.04 11.41
CA LYS A 23 -7.52 10.90 12.24
C LYS A 23 -7.20 12.23 11.54
N ARG A 24 -6.91 12.19 10.24
CA ARG A 24 -6.66 13.40 9.44
C ARG A 24 -7.90 14.25 9.27
N LEU A 25 -9.07 13.62 9.10
CA LEU A 25 -10.35 14.34 9.04
C LEU A 25 -10.60 15.13 10.32
N VAL A 26 -10.26 14.58 11.48
CA VAL A 26 -10.33 15.29 12.77
C VAL A 26 -9.41 16.53 12.77
N TRP A 27 -8.22 16.45 12.15
CA TRP A 27 -7.34 17.63 12.01
C TRP A 27 -8.02 18.75 11.24
N PHE A 28 -8.68 18.42 10.12
CA PHE A 28 -9.38 19.40 9.29
C PHE A 28 -10.65 19.93 9.95
N ASP A 29 -11.41 19.10 10.67
CA ASP A 29 -12.56 19.55 11.45
C ASP A 29 -12.16 20.54 12.55
N PHE A 30 -11.08 20.26 13.26
CA PHE A 30 -10.52 21.15 14.27
C PHE A 30 -9.99 22.44 13.64
N TRP A 31 -9.25 22.35 12.52
CA TRP A 31 -8.75 23.51 11.78
C TRP A 31 -9.88 24.44 11.31
N LEU A 32 -10.97 23.88 10.76
CA LEU A 32 -12.14 24.64 10.30
C LEU A 32 -12.98 25.22 11.44
N SER A 33 -12.92 24.63 12.65
CA SER A 33 -13.60 25.17 13.83
C SER A 33 -12.79 26.23 14.59
N HIS A 34 -11.47 26.28 14.39
CA HIS A 34 -10.58 27.23 15.07
C HIS A 34 -9.94 28.23 14.10
N ASN A 35 -10.78 28.94 13.34
CA ASN A 35 -10.39 30.05 12.44
C ASN A 35 -9.26 29.71 11.45
N LYS A 36 -9.15 28.44 11.05
CA LYS A 36 -8.11 27.96 10.12
C LYS A 36 -6.68 28.21 10.62
N ASN A 37 -6.45 28.24 11.95
CA ASN A 37 -5.13 28.41 12.52
C ASN A 37 -4.33 27.09 12.49
N ILE A 38 -3.37 27.01 11.56
CA ILE A 38 -2.52 25.83 11.33
C ILE A 38 -1.57 25.56 12.50
N SER A 39 -0.99 26.60 13.08
CA SER A 39 -0.03 26.42 14.20
C SER A 39 -0.73 25.85 15.42
N LEU A 40 -1.96 26.30 15.70
CA LEU A 40 -2.78 25.76 16.78
C LEU A 40 -3.15 24.29 16.53
N THR A 41 -3.57 23.96 15.32
CA THR A 41 -3.92 22.56 14.98
C THR A 41 -2.72 21.64 15.09
N CYS A 42 -1.55 22.09 14.63
CA CYS A 42 -0.32 21.30 14.69
C CYS A 42 0.10 21.01 16.13
N ARG A 43 0.02 22.01 17.02
CA ARG A 43 0.26 21.86 18.46
C ARG A 43 -0.75 20.95 19.14
N HIS A 44 -2.02 20.99 18.74
CA HIS A 44 -3.08 20.19 19.36
C HIS A 44 -2.96 18.70 19.02
N PHE A 45 -2.47 18.34 17.83
CA PHE A 45 -2.39 16.96 17.36
C PHE A 45 -0.96 16.39 17.30
N ASP A 46 0.03 17.15 17.78
CA ASP A 46 1.46 16.81 17.71
C ASP A 46 1.92 16.40 16.30
N ILE A 47 1.55 17.23 15.32
CA ILE A 47 1.94 17.05 13.92
C ILE A 47 2.86 18.18 13.46
N SER A 48 3.80 17.87 12.56
CA SER A 48 4.62 18.91 11.95
C SER A 48 3.77 19.75 10.98
N ARG A 49 4.12 21.04 10.83
CA ARG A 49 3.43 21.92 9.88
C ARG A 49 3.54 21.38 8.44
N ASP A 50 4.65 20.75 8.09
CA ASP A 50 4.89 20.20 6.76
C ASP A 50 3.92 19.06 6.45
N THR A 51 3.70 18.15 7.42
CA THR A 51 2.69 17.09 7.26
C THR A 51 1.30 17.68 7.09
N PHE A 52 0.96 18.72 7.86
CA PHE A 52 -0.32 19.40 7.69
C PHE A 52 -0.47 20.02 6.29
N TYR A 53 0.55 20.73 5.79
CA TYR A 53 0.51 21.32 4.45
C TYR A 53 0.39 20.28 3.34
N LEU A 54 1.10 19.15 3.47
CA LEU A 54 1.01 18.03 2.52
C LEU A 54 -0.42 17.50 2.43
N TRP A 55 -1.07 17.27 3.58
CA TRP A 55 -2.45 16.80 3.62
C TRP A 55 -3.45 17.89 3.21
N LYS A 56 -3.19 19.16 3.53
CA LYS A 56 -4.02 20.29 3.11
C LYS A 56 -4.10 20.39 1.58
N LYS A 57 -3.00 20.10 0.87
CA LYS A 57 -2.98 20.05 -0.60
C LYS A 57 -3.88 18.96 -1.17
N ARG A 58 -4.06 17.85 -0.44
CA ARG A 58 -4.89 16.70 -0.85
C ARG A 58 -6.35 16.86 -0.42
N PHE A 59 -6.60 17.54 0.69
CA PHE A 59 -7.91 17.66 1.30
C PHE A 59 -8.94 18.31 0.38
N ASN A 60 -10.00 17.56 0.06
CA ASN A 60 -11.18 18.05 -0.62
C ASN A 60 -12.42 17.88 0.27
N PRO A 61 -13.08 18.97 0.71
CA PRO A 61 -14.28 18.90 1.56
C PRO A 61 -15.44 18.09 0.97
N TYR A 62 -15.54 18.03 -0.37
CA TYR A 62 -16.59 17.30 -1.08
C TYR A 62 -16.24 15.82 -1.28
N ASN A 63 -14.96 15.45 -1.13
CA ASN A 63 -14.48 14.08 -1.30
C ASN A 63 -13.54 13.69 -0.15
N LEU A 64 -14.11 13.11 0.90
CA LEU A 64 -13.35 12.73 2.10
C LEU A 64 -12.32 11.61 1.83
N MET A 65 -12.50 10.82 0.78
CA MET A 65 -11.53 9.78 0.35
C MET A 65 -10.17 10.37 -0.03
N SER A 66 -10.11 11.67 -0.32
CA SER A 66 -8.84 12.37 -0.59
C SER A 66 -7.85 12.35 0.58
N LEU A 67 -8.31 12.04 1.79
CA LEU A 67 -7.48 11.89 2.99
C LEU A 67 -6.95 10.47 3.20
N GLU A 68 -7.27 9.55 2.29
CA GLU A 68 -6.70 8.21 2.29
C GLU A 68 -5.22 8.20 1.89
N ASP A 69 -4.52 7.21 2.39
CA ASP A 69 -3.16 6.95 1.95
C ASP A 69 -3.17 6.45 0.51
N ASN A 70 -2.42 7.12 -0.36
CA ASN A 70 -2.26 6.68 -1.73
C ASN A 70 -1.23 5.55 -1.80
N LEU A 71 -1.70 4.30 -1.91
CA LEU A 71 -0.85 3.11 -2.02
C LEU A 71 0.13 3.20 -3.21
N LYS A 72 -0.26 3.82 -4.33
CA LYS A 72 0.60 3.99 -5.51
C LYS A 72 1.82 4.87 -5.25
N THR A 73 1.72 5.80 -4.28
CA THR A 73 2.85 6.67 -3.90
C THR A 73 3.75 6.05 -2.83
N ARG A 74 3.30 4.96 -2.18
CA ARG A 74 4.08 4.25 -1.16
C ARG A 74 4.97 3.16 -1.76
N THR A 75 4.67 2.74 -2.98
CA THR A 75 5.49 1.77 -3.71
C THR A 75 6.72 2.44 -4.30
N PRO A 76 7.92 1.86 -4.13
CA PRO A 76 9.12 2.33 -4.82
C PRO A 76 8.89 2.40 -6.33
N HIS A 77 9.48 3.39 -6.99
CA HIS A 77 9.41 3.52 -8.45
C HIS A 77 10.09 2.34 -9.16
N ASN A 78 11.19 1.83 -8.56
CA ASN A 78 11.95 0.72 -9.10
C ASN A 78 11.81 -0.49 -8.19
N LEU A 79 10.86 -1.37 -8.53
CA LEU A 79 10.74 -2.67 -7.92
C LEU A 79 11.75 -3.63 -8.56
N ARG A 80 12.46 -4.42 -7.74
CA ARG A 80 13.27 -5.52 -8.25
C ARG A 80 12.35 -6.50 -8.98
N GLN A 81 12.64 -6.74 -10.25
CA GLN A 81 11.98 -7.80 -11.01
C GLN A 81 12.74 -9.11 -10.78
N MET A 82 11.99 -10.21 -10.74
CA MET A 82 12.59 -11.54 -10.74
C MET A 82 13.31 -11.76 -12.07
N THR A 83 14.55 -12.25 -12.03
CA THR A 83 15.29 -12.62 -13.24
C THR A 83 14.63 -13.81 -13.94
N THR A 84 14.02 -14.71 -13.15
CA THR A 84 13.34 -15.90 -13.66
C THR A 84 11.90 -15.58 -14.01
N PRO A 85 11.46 -15.82 -15.27
CA PRO A 85 10.08 -15.59 -15.67
C PRO A 85 9.12 -16.55 -14.97
N LYS A 86 7.87 -16.11 -14.81
CA LYS A 86 6.83 -16.80 -14.03
C LYS A 86 6.59 -18.24 -14.48
N TYR A 87 6.50 -18.48 -15.80
CA TYR A 87 6.21 -19.80 -16.36
C TYR A 87 7.26 -20.85 -15.97
N ILE A 88 8.54 -20.46 -15.83
CA ILE A 88 9.60 -21.36 -15.41
C ILE A 88 9.43 -21.77 -13.95
N ILE A 89 9.04 -20.82 -13.09
CA ILE A 89 8.78 -21.08 -11.67
C ILE A 89 7.61 -22.06 -11.54
N ASP A 90 6.56 -21.84 -12.32
CA ASP A 90 5.38 -22.71 -12.30
C ASP A 90 5.74 -24.14 -12.78
N LEU A 91 6.62 -24.28 -13.79
CA LEU A 91 7.17 -25.58 -14.21
C LEU A 91 7.97 -26.26 -13.08
N VAL A 92 8.86 -25.53 -12.41
CA VAL A 92 9.63 -26.07 -11.26
C VAL A 92 8.69 -26.54 -10.14
N ILE A 93 7.64 -25.77 -9.84
CA ILE A 93 6.63 -26.12 -8.84
C ILE A 93 5.91 -27.42 -9.23
N ASN A 94 5.52 -27.56 -10.50
CA ASN A 94 4.85 -28.78 -10.98
C ASN A 94 5.76 -30.00 -10.87
N ILE A 95 7.02 -29.90 -11.33
CA ILE A 95 7.97 -31.02 -11.26
C ILE A 95 8.20 -31.47 -9.82
N ARG A 96 8.34 -30.52 -8.88
CA ARG A 96 8.45 -30.83 -7.43
C ARG A 96 7.16 -31.40 -6.83
N GLY A 97 6.01 -31.03 -7.40
CA GLY A 97 4.71 -31.54 -6.98
C GLY A 97 4.48 -32.98 -7.39
N ASP A 98 4.98 -33.37 -8.56
CA ASP A 98 4.89 -34.73 -9.08
C ASP A 98 5.82 -35.70 -8.33
N ASP A 99 7.03 -35.23 -7.97
CA ASP A 99 8.00 -36.01 -7.20
C ASP A 99 8.80 -35.10 -6.24
N LEU A 100 8.56 -35.30 -4.95
CA LEU A 100 9.16 -34.54 -3.85
C LEU A 100 10.60 -34.96 -3.56
N GLU A 101 11.01 -36.17 -3.97
CA GLU A 101 12.35 -36.72 -3.69
C GLU A 101 13.39 -36.19 -4.69
N LYS A 102 12.95 -35.67 -5.85
CA LYS A 102 13.83 -35.10 -6.86
C LYS A 102 14.71 -34.00 -6.30
N SER A 103 16.01 -34.17 -6.51
CA SER A 103 17.02 -33.15 -6.23
C SER A 103 16.94 -32.00 -7.23
N LYS A 104 17.51 -30.85 -6.86
CA LYS A 104 17.60 -29.68 -7.75
C LYS A 104 18.32 -29.97 -9.08
N TYR A 105 19.19 -30.99 -9.12
CA TYR A 105 19.91 -31.37 -10.34
C TYR A 105 19.05 -32.22 -11.28
N GLU A 106 18.18 -33.06 -10.74
CA GLU A 106 17.23 -33.85 -11.53
C GLU A 106 16.16 -32.95 -12.15
N ILE A 107 15.64 -32.00 -11.37
CA ILE A 107 14.70 -30.99 -11.88
C ILE A 107 15.35 -30.16 -13.00
N GLN A 108 16.64 -29.81 -12.84
CA GLN A 108 17.41 -29.08 -13.85
C GLN A 108 17.57 -29.90 -15.14
N ALA A 109 17.86 -31.20 -15.01
CA ALA A 109 17.99 -32.11 -16.14
C ALA A 109 16.64 -32.26 -16.87
N GLU A 110 15.55 -32.44 -16.14
CA GLU A 110 14.21 -32.57 -16.72
C GLU A 110 13.74 -31.29 -17.43
N LEU A 111 14.02 -30.12 -16.85
CA LEU A 111 13.76 -28.84 -17.51
C LEU A 111 14.55 -28.67 -18.82
N LYS A 112 15.78 -29.21 -18.85
CA LYS A 112 16.62 -29.17 -20.04
C LYS A 112 16.15 -30.18 -21.09
N ASP A 113 15.80 -31.39 -20.68
CA ASP A 113 15.49 -32.50 -21.59
C ASP A 113 14.08 -32.37 -22.19
N LEU A 114 13.09 -31.94 -21.39
CA LEU A 114 11.70 -31.83 -21.84
C LEU A 114 11.36 -30.47 -22.45
N TYR A 115 11.94 -29.38 -21.93
CA TYR A 115 11.55 -28.02 -22.27
C TYR A 115 12.66 -27.20 -22.92
N ASP A 116 13.88 -27.75 -23.06
CA ASP A 116 15.09 -27.05 -23.55
C ASP A 116 15.42 -25.76 -22.77
N ILE A 117 15.08 -25.73 -21.47
CA ILE A 117 15.28 -24.57 -20.60
C ILE A 117 16.55 -24.75 -19.77
N LYS A 118 17.56 -23.90 -20.03
CA LYS A 118 18.80 -23.89 -19.24
C LYS A 118 18.71 -22.92 -18.05
N LEU A 119 18.59 -23.48 -16.85
CA LEU A 119 18.68 -22.72 -15.58
C LEU A 119 19.95 -23.06 -14.82
N GLY A 120 20.36 -22.16 -13.91
CA GLY A 120 21.35 -22.49 -12.89
C GLY A 120 20.72 -23.35 -11.79
N CYS A 121 21.50 -24.27 -11.22
CA CYS A 121 21.01 -25.15 -10.15
C CYS A 121 20.58 -24.40 -8.88
N ASN A 122 21.06 -23.18 -8.64
CA ASN A 122 20.62 -22.34 -7.51
C ASN A 122 19.36 -21.52 -7.82
N THR A 123 18.87 -21.57 -9.06
CA THR A 123 17.61 -20.94 -9.48
C THR A 123 16.40 -21.84 -9.24
N ILE A 124 16.64 -23.12 -8.91
CA ILE A 124 15.68 -24.23 -8.70
C ILE A 124 15.62 -24.57 -7.20
#